data_AF-A0AAD5Z4V0-F1
#
_entry.id   AF-A0AAD5Z4V0-F1
#
_cell.length_a   1.000
_cell.length_b   1.000
_cell.length_c   1.000
_cell.angle_alpha   90.00
_cell.angle_beta   90.00
_cell.angle_gamma   90.00
#
_symmetry.space_group_name_H-M   'P 1'
#
loop_
_entity.id
_entity.type
_entity.pdbx_description
1 polymer ?
#
loop_
_entity_poly.entity_id
_entity_poly.type
_entity_poly.pdbx_seq_one_letter_code
_entity_poly.pdbx_strand_id
1 'polypeptide(L)'
;MELARIDSKLQVTSDVAHLRRVAMLHAASFCSHLGALIDGAADPSPEEWGKTTEEELMHSNINRWPGVTANVKPHNSSLRLYGGAAFERVLHEFRCATYSIECPQVSREKVANIFLAHAGRGGNGVVMEAAAEIACAAARAWLAPLLDTACDRLAFVLQSLFDLAIERSRICESQYQQNTQDMDGYVGFLTALQCTYSNFVSNLSKECKQLVRGHLDSVTSPYFQICYEPEPNLIHQLSHLQSATLFDLTDIPSSQNSTPRVAEQENIPPPQKDLQLMPGKGPADSKEVLRERLLTVPETPSPDQPVDTYGGQKRKLGNNHNAVEGDGARKRHKSVVPYANNSDMGRDWVNRYIFSGNDIGSRLGSPYANICSVSAQHFARIREVLIERNVPLALNSGFLTPCRERFFLAVGTELFAVNDEKFMNMFVAPGTIESIQMEQKSLQKRQKILQSCLAEFKQISLSL
;
A
#
# COMPACT_ATOMS: atom_id res chain seq x y z
N MET A 1 42.98 21.72 -30.89
CA MET A 1 41.95 21.66 -29.83
C MET A 1 41.18 20.36 -29.86
N GLU A 2 40.54 19.98 -30.98
CA GLU A 2 39.68 18.79 -31.07
C GLU A 2 40.34 17.50 -30.58
N LEU A 3 41.59 17.23 -30.96
CA LEU A 3 42.32 16.01 -30.54
C LEU A 3 42.38 15.87 -29.00
N ALA A 4 42.71 16.94 -28.28
CA ALA A 4 42.68 16.96 -26.81
C ALA A 4 41.27 16.90 -26.21
N ARG A 5 40.23 17.34 -26.95
CA ARG A 5 38.82 17.24 -26.55
C ARG A 5 38.28 15.80 -26.71
N ILE A 6 38.75 15.10 -27.75
CA ILE A 6 38.48 13.68 -27.98
C ILE A 6 39.23 12.84 -26.94
N ASP A 7 40.54 13.05 -26.77
CA ASP A 7 41.33 12.35 -25.75
C ASP A 7 40.78 12.58 -24.34
N SER A 8 40.35 13.81 -24.01
CA SER A 8 39.63 14.11 -22.75
C SER A 8 38.33 13.31 -22.60
N LYS A 9 37.50 13.24 -23.64
CA LYS A 9 36.23 12.47 -23.61
C LYS A 9 36.49 10.96 -23.53
N LEU A 10 37.55 10.48 -24.17
CA LEU A 10 38.02 9.09 -24.15
C LEU A 10 38.58 8.73 -22.75
N GLN A 11 39.31 9.65 -22.12
CA GLN A 11 39.85 9.49 -20.77
C GLN A 11 38.74 9.49 -19.71
N VAL A 12 37.73 10.36 -19.83
CA VAL A 12 36.53 10.37 -18.96
C VAL A 12 35.68 9.12 -19.13
N THR A 13 35.60 8.55 -20.34
CA THR A 13 34.94 7.25 -20.58
C THR A 13 35.83 6.04 -20.30
N SER A 14 37.12 6.25 -19.98
CA SER A 14 38.06 5.21 -19.56
C SER A 14 38.18 5.07 -18.03
N ASP A 15 37.75 6.06 -17.26
CA ASP A 15 37.74 5.98 -15.79
C ASP A 15 36.44 5.32 -15.29
N VAL A 16 36.52 4.00 -15.07
CA VAL A 16 35.43 3.18 -14.53
C VAL A 16 34.96 3.68 -13.14
N ALA A 17 35.85 4.28 -12.33
CA ALA A 17 35.50 4.77 -11.00
C ALA A 17 34.76 6.11 -11.05
N HIS A 18 35.11 7.00 -11.99
CA HIS A 18 34.30 8.18 -12.30
C HIS A 18 32.95 7.79 -12.89
N LEU A 19 32.92 6.88 -13.86
CA LEU A 19 31.69 6.44 -14.52
C LEU A 19 30.72 5.77 -13.54
N ARG A 20 31.22 4.89 -12.65
CA ARG A 20 30.43 4.36 -11.52
C ARG A 20 29.89 5.49 -10.62
N ARG A 21 30.71 6.49 -10.26
CA ARG A 21 30.27 7.61 -9.41
C ARG A 21 29.11 8.40 -10.04
N VAL A 22 29.21 8.77 -11.33
CA VAL A 22 28.15 9.49 -12.04
C VAL A 22 26.90 8.64 -12.17
N ALA A 23 27.04 7.38 -12.57
CA ALA A 23 25.94 6.44 -12.69
C ALA A 23 25.21 6.18 -11.36
N MET A 24 25.92 6.08 -10.24
CA MET A 24 25.34 5.96 -8.89
C MET A 24 24.58 7.23 -8.49
N LEU A 25 25.08 8.42 -8.81
CA LEU A 25 24.38 9.68 -8.57
C LEU A 25 23.10 9.80 -9.40
N HIS A 26 23.14 9.42 -10.69
CA HIS A 26 21.96 9.35 -11.54
C HIS A 26 20.93 8.33 -11.02
N ALA A 27 21.36 7.14 -10.59
CA ALA A 27 20.49 6.14 -9.98
C ALA A 27 19.85 6.64 -8.67
N ALA A 28 20.60 7.37 -7.83
CA ALA A 28 20.07 7.99 -6.62
C ALA A 28 19.03 9.09 -6.95
N SER A 29 19.34 9.97 -7.92
CA SER A 29 18.41 10.99 -8.44
C SER A 29 17.11 10.35 -8.94
N PHE A 30 17.21 9.32 -9.79
CA PHE A 30 16.06 8.55 -10.29
C PHE A 30 15.22 7.95 -9.16
N CYS A 31 15.84 7.34 -8.13
CA CYS A 31 15.12 6.80 -6.98
C CYS A 31 14.39 7.90 -6.18
N SER A 32 15.01 9.09 -6.02
CA SER A 32 14.37 10.23 -5.37
C SER A 32 13.19 10.79 -6.17
N HIS A 33 13.32 10.90 -7.49
CA HIS A 33 12.24 11.32 -8.38
C HIS A 33 11.09 10.31 -8.42
N LEU A 34 11.39 9.00 -8.44
CA LEU A 34 10.40 7.94 -8.32
C LEU A 34 9.62 8.05 -7.00
N GLY A 35 10.31 8.26 -5.88
CA GLY A 35 9.69 8.50 -4.58
C GLY A 35 8.72 9.68 -4.61
N ALA A 36 9.16 10.83 -5.12
CA ALA A 36 8.33 12.03 -5.25
C ALA A 36 7.09 11.82 -6.14
N LEU A 37 7.19 11.05 -7.22
CA LEU A 37 6.04 10.70 -8.08
C LEU A 37 5.05 9.76 -7.36
N ILE A 38 5.52 8.89 -6.47
CA ILE A 38 4.66 8.06 -5.61
C ILE A 38 3.99 8.92 -4.52
N ASP A 39 4.68 9.95 -4.00
CA ASP A 39 4.12 10.98 -3.10
C ASP A 39 3.13 11.95 -3.78
N GLY A 40 2.95 11.86 -5.11
CA GLY A 40 1.99 12.67 -5.86
C GLY A 40 2.54 14.02 -6.37
N ALA A 41 3.85 14.15 -6.56
CA ALA A 41 4.43 15.32 -7.22
C ALA A 41 3.88 15.51 -8.65
N ALA A 42 3.45 16.73 -8.98
CA ALA A 42 2.68 17.06 -10.18
C ALA A 42 3.54 17.50 -11.39
N ASP A 43 4.84 17.17 -11.40
CA ASP A 43 5.75 17.43 -12.51
C ASP A 43 6.39 16.10 -12.98
N PRO A 44 6.40 15.75 -14.28
CA PRO A 44 5.86 16.52 -15.43
C PRO A 44 4.33 16.56 -15.48
N SER A 45 3.75 17.42 -16.33
CA SER A 45 2.31 17.74 -16.33
C SER A 45 1.40 16.49 -16.41
N PRO A 46 0.44 16.31 -15.48
CA PRO A 46 -0.54 15.22 -15.54
C PRO A 46 -1.44 15.27 -16.78
N GLU A 47 -1.64 16.44 -17.38
CA GLU A 47 -2.43 16.60 -18.62
C GLU A 47 -1.75 15.99 -19.84
N GLU A 48 -0.42 15.84 -19.81
CA GLU A 48 0.40 15.26 -20.88
C GLU A 48 0.80 13.81 -20.57
N TRP A 49 1.29 13.56 -19.35
CA TRP A 49 1.91 12.30 -18.93
C TRP A 49 0.98 11.36 -18.14
N GLY A 50 -0.10 11.88 -17.56
CA GLY A 50 -1.10 11.07 -16.86
C GLY A 50 -1.93 10.22 -17.82
N LYS A 51 -2.55 9.15 -17.30
CA LYS A 51 -3.43 8.25 -18.06
C LYS A 51 -4.79 8.17 -17.39
N THR A 52 -5.86 8.19 -18.18
CA THR A 52 -7.23 7.82 -17.75
C THR A 52 -7.32 6.30 -17.53
N THR A 53 -8.42 5.83 -16.92
CA THR A 53 -8.68 4.38 -16.76
C THR A 53 -8.72 3.65 -18.11
N GLU A 54 -9.31 4.25 -19.15
CA GLU A 54 -9.46 3.61 -20.46
C GLU A 54 -8.09 3.47 -21.16
N GLU A 55 -7.26 4.51 -21.11
CA GLU A 55 -5.89 4.48 -21.65
C GLU A 55 -5.00 3.47 -20.90
N GLU A 56 -5.13 3.38 -19.58
CA GLU A 56 -4.39 2.41 -18.75
C GLU A 56 -4.74 0.96 -19.13
N LEU A 57 -6.02 0.64 -19.32
CA LEU A 57 -6.47 -0.68 -19.77
C LEU A 57 -5.98 -1.00 -21.20
N MET A 58 -6.07 -0.04 -22.11
CA MET A 58 -5.63 -0.22 -23.51
C MET A 58 -4.12 -0.44 -23.65
N HIS A 59 -3.29 0.20 -22.82
CA HIS A 59 -1.83 0.01 -22.87
C HIS A 59 -1.33 -1.19 -22.05
N SER A 60 -2.03 -1.57 -20.98
CA SER A 60 -1.66 -2.73 -20.15
C SER A 60 -2.03 -4.08 -20.77
N ASN A 61 -2.95 -4.11 -21.73
CA ASN A 61 -3.62 -5.32 -22.23
C ASN A 61 -4.39 -6.10 -21.14
N ILE A 62 -4.60 -5.49 -19.97
CA ILE A 62 -5.37 -6.10 -18.88
C ILE A 62 -6.85 -5.86 -19.17
N ASN A 63 -7.58 -6.96 -19.38
CA ASN A 63 -9.01 -6.93 -19.63
C ASN A 63 -9.80 -6.42 -18.41
N ARG A 64 -11.10 -6.14 -18.62
CA ARG A 64 -12.02 -5.78 -17.53
C ARG A 64 -12.00 -6.79 -16.38
N TRP A 65 -12.25 -6.29 -15.17
CA TRP A 65 -12.31 -7.04 -13.92
C TRP A 65 -13.02 -8.41 -14.08
N PRO A 66 -12.33 -9.55 -13.84
CA PRO A 66 -12.91 -10.87 -14.07
C PRO A 66 -14.19 -11.11 -13.26
N GLY A 67 -15.21 -11.68 -13.91
CA GLY A 67 -16.52 -11.93 -13.31
C GLY A 67 -17.45 -10.71 -13.19
N VAL A 68 -16.97 -9.49 -13.49
CA VAL A 68 -17.77 -8.27 -13.36
C VAL A 68 -18.42 -7.89 -14.70
N THR A 69 -19.75 -7.94 -14.76
CA THR A 69 -20.54 -7.50 -15.92
C THR A 69 -20.82 -5.99 -15.91
N ALA A 70 -20.79 -5.36 -14.74
CA ALA A 70 -20.99 -3.93 -14.56
C ALA A 70 -19.83 -3.09 -15.14
N ASN A 71 -20.15 -1.91 -15.67
CA ASN A 71 -19.14 -0.96 -16.16
C ASN A 71 -18.56 -0.16 -14.99
N VAL A 72 -17.55 -0.71 -14.32
CA VAL A 72 -16.90 -0.11 -13.15
C VAL A 72 -16.14 1.15 -13.56
N LYS A 73 -16.71 2.33 -13.26
CA LYS A 73 -16.09 3.64 -13.50
C LYS A 73 -16.20 4.53 -12.25
N PRO A 74 -15.12 4.72 -11.48
CA PRO A 74 -15.10 5.68 -10.36
C PRO A 74 -15.08 7.12 -10.87
N HIS A 75 -15.36 8.06 -9.97
CA HIS A 75 -15.46 9.50 -10.27
C HIS A 75 -14.19 10.11 -10.89
N ASN A 76 -13.00 9.53 -10.64
CA ASN A 76 -11.71 9.95 -11.17
C ASN A 76 -11.25 9.17 -12.41
N SER A 77 -12.10 8.32 -13.01
CA SER A 77 -11.73 7.50 -14.18
C SER A 77 -11.45 8.30 -15.47
N SER A 78 -12.05 9.48 -15.60
CA SER A 78 -11.81 10.43 -16.69
C SER A 78 -10.62 11.38 -16.45
N LEU A 79 -10.01 11.37 -15.27
CA LEU A 79 -8.85 12.21 -14.97
C LEU A 79 -7.56 11.51 -15.42
N ARG A 80 -6.68 12.28 -16.06
CA ARG A 80 -5.32 11.83 -16.40
C ARG A 80 -4.49 11.85 -15.11
N LEU A 81 -4.11 10.67 -14.62
CA LEU A 81 -3.38 10.49 -13.37
C LEU A 81 -2.15 9.62 -13.59
N TYR A 82 -1.15 9.75 -12.72
CA TYR A 82 -0.01 8.86 -12.59
C TYR A 82 0.34 8.69 -11.10
N GLY A 83 1.42 7.96 -10.79
CA GLY A 83 1.99 7.90 -9.44
C GLY A 83 1.04 7.32 -8.40
N GLY A 84 1.15 7.79 -7.16
CA GLY A 84 0.24 7.39 -6.08
C GLY A 84 -1.23 7.66 -6.38
N ALA A 85 -1.56 8.72 -7.14
CA ALA A 85 -2.94 9.05 -7.50
C ALA A 85 -3.57 8.04 -8.47
N ALA A 86 -2.79 7.50 -9.42
CA ALA A 86 -3.24 6.40 -10.28
C ALA A 86 -3.30 5.06 -9.52
N PHE A 87 -2.37 4.82 -8.60
CA PHE A 87 -2.36 3.62 -7.74
C PHE A 87 -3.64 3.54 -6.88
N GLU A 88 -4.00 4.63 -6.19
CA GLU A 88 -5.24 4.73 -5.41
C GLU A 88 -6.50 4.70 -6.31
N ARG A 89 -6.46 5.20 -7.55
CA ARG A 89 -7.55 4.98 -8.51
C ARG A 89 -7.78 3.49 -8.77
N VAL A 90 -6.72 2.71 -9.03
CA VAL A 90 -6.84 1.27 -9.29
C VAL A 90 -7.38 0.52 -8.06
N LEU A 91 -6.99 0.90 -6.84
CA LEU A 91 -7.58 0.37 -5.60
C LEU A 91 -9.07 0.71 -5.46
N HIS A 92 -9.48 1.95 -5.80
CA HIS A 92 -10.89 2.35 -5.82
C HIS A 92 -11.69 1.57 -6.88
N GLU A 93 -11.13 1.37 -8.08
CA GLU A 93 -11.75 0.55 -9.13
C GLU A 93 -11.91 -0.90 -8.68
N PHE A 94 -10.89 -1.50 -8.08
CA PHE A 94 -10.93 -2.85 -7.51
C PHE A 94 -12.01 -2.98 -6.41
N ARG A 95 -12.14 -1.98 -5.54
CA ARG A 95 -13.21 -1.91 -4.52
C ARG A 95 -14.59 -1.87 -5.19
N CYS A 96 -14.84 -0.97 -6.13
CA CYS A 96 -16.11 -0.92 -6.85
C CYS A 96 -16.40 -2.22 -7.64
N ALA A 97 -15.38 -2.86 -8.21
CA ALA A 97 -15.50 -4.14 -8.91
C ALA A 97 -15.91 -5.29 -7.99
N THR A 98 -15.22 -5.48 -6.86
CA THR A 98 -15.55 -6.52 -5.87
C THR A 98 -16.94 -6.33 -5.27
N TYR A 99 -17.37 -5.08 -5.02
CA TYR A 99 -18.72 -4.76 -4.55
C TYR A 99 -19.81 -4.95 -5.61
N SER A 100 -19.46 -4.95 -6.90
CA SER A 100 -20.38 -5.25 -8.01
C SER A 100 -20.65 -6.74 -8.24
N ILE A 101 -19.95 -7.64 -7.53
CA ILE A 101 -20.20 -9.09 -7.59
C ILE A 101 -21.20 -9.49 -6.52
N GLU A 102 -22.29 -10.15 -6.91
CA GLU A 102 -23.21 -10.81 -5.98
C GLU A 102 -22.70 -12.21 -5.61
N CYS A 103 -23.15 -12.75 -4.47
CA CYS A 103 -22.83 -14.13 -4.13
C CYS A 103 -23.39 -15.07 -5.23
N PRO A 104 -22.57 -15.94 -5.84
CA PRO A 104 -22.99 -16.75 -6.98
C PRO A 104 -24.13 -17.70 -6.60
N GLN A 105 -25.09 -17.87 -7.50
CA GLN A 105 -26.20 -18.81 -7.30
C GLN A 105 -25.68 -20.25 -7.16
N VAL A 106 -26.13 -20.96 -6.13
CA VAL A 106 -25.65 -22.30 -5.76
C VAL A 106 -26.75 -23.31 -6.01
N SER A 107 -26.48 -24.40 -6.74
CA SER A 107 -27.52 -25.38 -7.04
C SER A 107 -28.04 -26.08 -5.79
N ARG A 108 -29.29 -26.53 -5.82
CA ARG A 108 -29.95 -27.18 -4.68
C ARG A 108 -29.26 -28.47 -4.26
N GLU A 109 -28.66 -29.17 -5.23
CA GLU A 109 -27.90 -30.39 -5.06
C GLU A 109 -26.57 -30.10 -4.37
N LYS A 110 -25.88 -29.01 -4.76
CA LYS A 110 -24.65 -28.57 -4.07
C LYS A 110 -24.92 -28.12 -2.63
N VAL A 111 -26.02 -27.39 -2.39
CA VAL A 111 -26.44 -27.03 -1.01
C VAL A 111 -26.77 -28.28 -0.20
N ALA A 112 -27.53 -29.23 -0.78
CA ALA A 112 -27.91 -30.46 -0.09
C ALA A 112 -26.70 -31.35 0.26
N ASN A 113 -25.75 -31.52 -0.67
CA ASN A 113 -24.54 -32.32 -0.43
C ASN A 113 -23.70 -31.77 0.74
N ILE A 114 -23.47 -30.44 0.77
CA ILE A 114 -22.71 -29.80 1.84
C ILE A 114 -23.48 -29.86 3.17
N PHE A 115 -24.77 -29.55 3.17
CA PHE A 115 -25.61 -29.60 4.37
C PHE A 115 -25.71 -31.00 4.99
N LEU A 116 -25.85 -32.06 4.16
CA LEU A 116 -25.93 -33.44 4.64
C LEU A 116 -24.58 -34.00 5.09
N ALA A 117 -23.45 -33.50 4.57
CA ALA A 117 -22.11 -33.86 5.08
C ALA A 117 -21.93 -33.40 6.54
N HIS A 118 -22.39 -32.18 6.87
CA HIS A 118 -22.33 -31.63 8.24
C HIS A 118 -23.43 -32.16 9.17
N ALA A 119 -24.52 -32.72 8.64
CA ALA A 119 -25.62 -33.25 9.45
C ALA A 119 -25.19 -34.39 10.41
N GLY A 120 -24.14 -35.15 10.07
CA GLY A 120 -23.55 -36.16 10.94
C GLY A 120 -22.70 -35.62 12.10
N ARG A 121 -22.45 -34.30 12.16
CA ARG A 121 -21.49 -33.68 13.09
C ARG A 121 -22.07 -33.29 14.46
N GLY A 122 -23.39 -33.44 14.66
CA GLY A 122 -24.00 -33.50 15.99
C GLY A 122 -24.15 -32.17 16.74
N GLY A 123 -24.48 -31.06 16.05
CA GLY A 123 -24.76 -29.78 16.71
C GLY A 123 -25.78 -28.92 15.97
N ASN A 124 -26.29 -27.87 16.62
CA ASN A 124 -27.31 -26.97 16.03
C ASN A 124 -26.74 -26.05 14.92
N GLY A 125 -25.42 -26.07 14.68
CA GLY A 125 -24.71 -25.18 13.76
C GLY A 125 -24.71 -25.59 12.28
N VAL A 126 -25.23 -26.77 11.90
CA VAL A 126 -25.14 -27.35 10.54
C VAL A 126 -25.55 -26.38 9.42
N VAL A 127 -26.58 -25.55 9.65
CA VAL A 127 -27.03 -24.52 8.69
C VAL A 127 -25.95 -23.46 8.45
N MET A 128 -25.25 -23.01 9.49
CA MET A 128 -24.23 -21.96 9.40
C MET A 128 -22.89 -22.54 8.90
N GLU A 129 -22.51 -23.73 9.35
CA GLU A 129 -21.30 -24.42 8.87
C GLU A 129 -21.37 -24.69 7.36
N ALA A 130 -22.51 -25.20 6.87
CA ALA A 130 -22.74 -25.38 5.44
C ALA A 130 -22.80 -24.05 4.67
N ALA A 131 -23.45 -23.01 5.22
CA ALA A 131 -23.54 -21.69 4.58
C ALA A 131 -22.17 -20.99 4.49
N ALA A 132 -21.34 -21.12 5.52
CA ALA A 132 -19.99 -20.58 5.56
C ALA A 132 -19.05 -21.32 4.59
N GLU A 133 -19.11 -22.66 4.50
CA GLU A 133 -18.31 -23.40 3.52
C GLU A 133 -18.65 -22.99 2.08
N ILE A 134 -19.95 -22.83 1.78
CA ILE A 134 -20.44 -22.30 0.49
C ILE A 134 -19.86 -20.90 0.23
N ALA A 135 -19.94 -20.00 1.21
CA ALA A 135 -19.46 -18.63 1.10
C ALA A 135 -17.93 -18.55 0.91
N CYS A 136 -17.16 -19.36 1.66
CA CYS A 136 -15.71 -19.45 1.54
C CYS A 136 -15.27 -20.03 0.19
N ALA A 137 -15.97 -21.06 -0.32
CA ALA A 137 -15.72 -21.60 -1.65
C ALA A 137 -16.03 -20.58 -2.76
N ALA A 138 -17.11 -19.81 -2.61
CA ALA A 138 -17.45 -18.71 -3.52
C ALA A 138 -16.40 -17.58 -3.46
N ALA A 139 -15.99 -17.17 -2.26
CA ALA A 139 -14.97 -16.14 -2.07
C ALA A 139 -13.63 -16.51 -2.72
N ARG A 140 -13.15 -17.75 -2.52
CA ARG A 140 -11.93 -18.24 -3.21
C ARG A 140 -12.07 -18.20 -4.73
N ALA A 141 -13.19 -18.67 -5.27
CA ALA A 141 -13.40 -18.75 -6.72
C ALA A 141 -13.55 -17.38 -7.41
N TRP A 142 -14.19 -16.40 -6.77
CA TRP A 142 -14.54 -15.11 -7.40
C TRP A 142 -13.63 -13.94 -6.99
N LEU A 143 -13.04 -13.95 -5.78
CA LEU A 143 -12.18 -12.86 -5.33
C LEU A 143 -10.71 -13.07 -5.73
N ALA A 144 -10.20 -14.31 -5.79
CA ALA A 144 -8.80 -14.56 -6.17
C ALA A 144 -8.42 -14.00 -7.56
N PRO A 145 -9.23 -14.17 -8.64
CA PRO A 145 -8.91 -13.59 -9.95
C PRO A 145 -8.92 -12.05 -9.94
N LEU A 146 -9.79 -11.42 -9.13
CA LEU A 146 -9.82 -9.96 -8.97
C LEU A 146 -8.56 -9.45 -8.25
N LEU A 147 -8.10 -10.17 -7.22
CA LEU A 147 -6.87 -9.84 -6.49
C LEU A 147 -5.63 -9.93 -7.39
N ASP A 148 -5.53 -10.99 -8.20
CA ASP A 148 -4.45 -11.14 -9.18
C ASP A 148 -4.46 -9.98 -10.19
N THR A 149 -5.65 -9.66 -10.73
CA THR A 149 -5.85 -8.55 -11.69
C THR A 149 -5.48 -7.19 -11.09
N ALA A 150 -5.80 -6.96 -9.80
CA ALA A 150 -5.42 -5.75 -9.10
C ALA A 150 -3.90 -5.63 -8.97
N CYS A 151 -3.22 -6.71 -8.59
CA CYS A 151 -1.75 -6.73 -8.51
C CYS A 151 -1.07 -6.50 -9.87
N ASP A 152 -1.65 -7.00 -10.97
CA ASP A 152 -1.14 -6.73 -12.32
C ASP A 152 -1.33 -5.26 -12.74
N ARG A 153 -2.50 -4.66 -12.47
CA ARG A 153 -2.75 -3.24 -12.79
C ARG A 153 -1.91 -2.29 -11.95
N LEU A 154 -1.77 -2.54 -10.65
CA LEU A 154 -0.91 -1.73 -9.78
C LEU A 154 0.57 -1.83 -10.20
N ALA A 155 1.02 -3.02 -10.60
CA ALA A 155 2.36 -3.21 -11.17
C ALA A 155 2.55 -2.45 -12.50
N PHE A 156 1.55 -2.44 -13.38
CA PHE A 156 1.59 -1.65 -14.63
C PHE A 156 1.63 -0.13 -14.36
N VAL A 157 0.82 0.37 -13.42
CA VAL A 157 0.86 1.79 -13.01
C VAL A 157 2.26 2.17 -12.54
N LEU A 158 2.88 1.34 -11.69
CA LEU A 158 4.25 1.57 -11.20
C LEU A 158 5.28 1.48 -12.33
N GLN A 159 5.24 0.45 -13.18
CA GLN A 159 6.14 0.33 -14.34
C GLN A 159 6.13 1.59 -15.22
N SER A 160 4.97 2.22 -15.39
CA SER A 160 4.84 3.45 -16.18
C SER A 160 5.50 4.69 -15.55
N LEU A 161 5.90 4.66 -14.27
CA LEU A 161 6.60 5.77 -13.61
C LEU A 161 8.07 5.90 -14.03
N PHE A 162 8.65 4.89 -14.71
CA PHE A 162 10.04 4.94 -15.17
C PHE A 162 10.28 6.15 -16.07
N ASP A 163 9.45 6.30 -17.11
CA ASP A 163 9.62 7.36 -18.12
C ASP A 163 9.39 8.75 -17.50
N LEU A 164 8.42 8.86 -16.57
CA LEU A 164 8.15 10.10 -15.83
C LEU A 164 9.29 10.47 -14.87
N ALA A 165 9.96 9.49 -14.24
CA ALA A 165 11.08 9.74 -13.33
C ALA A 165 12.35 10.17 -14.08
N ILE A 166 12.58 9.65 -15.29
CA ILE A 166 13.62 10.14 -16.21
C ILE A 166 13.31 11.57 -16.65
N GLU A 167 12.09 11.85 -17.13
CA GLU A 167 11.71 13.19 -17.58
C GLU A 167 11.76 14.22 -16.43
N ARG A 168 11.35 13.85 -15.22
CA ARG A 168 11.50 14.69 -14.03
C ARG A 168 12.97 15.04 -13.75
N SER A 169 13.91 14.11 -13.95
CA SER A 169 15.34 14.41 -13.82
C SER A 169 15.79 15.47 -14.82
N ARG A 170 15.45 15.32 -16.11
CA ARG A 170 15.76 16.32 -17.15
C ARG A 170 15.22 17.71 -16.81
N ILE A 171 13.97 17.77 -16.35
CA ILE A 171 13.33 19.03 -15.96
C ILE A 171 14.10 19.67 -14.80
N CYS A 172 14.40 18.93 -13.73
CA CYS A 172 15.16 19.47 -12.59
C CYS A 172 16.59 19.87 -12.96
N GLU A 173 17.31 19.06 -13.74
CA GLU A 173 18.68 19.36 -14.18
C GLU A 173 18.73 20.62 -15.04
N SER A 174 17.74 20.82 -15.92
CA SER A 174 17.62 22.05 -16.73
C SER A 174 17.36 23.32 -15.89
N GLN A 175 16.60 23.21 -14.79
CA GLN A 175 16.26 24.33 -13.90
C GLN A 175 17.41 24.74 -12.98
N TYR A 176 18.16 23.77 -12.43
CA TYR A 176 19.19 24.04 -11.43
C TYR A 176 20.60 24.30 -11.99
N GLN A 177 20.78 24.22 -13.32
CA GLN A 177 22.09 24.33 -13.99
C GLN A 177 23.18 23.46 -13.36
N GLN A 178 22.80 22.27 -12.89
CA GLN A 178 23.76 21.36 -12.27
C GLN A 178 24.69 20.81 -13.35
N ASN A 179 25.99 20.78 -13.06
CA ASN A 179 27.00 20.14 -13.92
C ASN A 179 26.96 18.61 -13.80
N THR A 180 25.76 18.02 -13.67
CA THR A 180 25.57 16.59 -13.88
C THR A 180 25.94 16.27 -15.33
N GLN A 181 26.81 15.29 -15.50
CA GLN A 181 27.24 14.87 -16.83
C GLN A 181 26.05 14.16 -17.50
N ASP A 182 25.60 14.70 -18.64
CA ASP A 182 24.50 14.14 -19.45
C ASP A 182 24.59 12.62 -19.58
N MET A 183 23.56 11.94 -19.07
CA MET A 183 23.42 10.48 -19.05
C MET A 183 22.49 9.95 -20.15
N ASP A 184 21.73 10.82 -20.84
CA ASP A 184 20.82 10.40 -21.93
C ASP A 184 21.59 9.78 -23.11
N GLY A 185 22.84 10.18 -23.29
CA GLY A 185 23.75 9.56 -24.25
C GLY A 185 24.12 8.09 -23.97
N TYR A 186 23.89 7.57 -22.75
CA TYR A 186 24.26 6.21 -22.36
C TYR A 186 23.05 5.26 -22.35
N VAL A 187 22.45 5.07 -23.53
CA VAL A 187 21.24 4.26 -23.74
C VAL A 187 21.34 2.86 -23.10
N GLY A 188 22.48 2.18 -23.18
CA GLY A 188 22.65 0.84 -22.59
C GLY A 188 22.54 0.80 -21.06
N PHE A 189 22.98 1.86 -20.36
CA PHE A 189 22.82 2.01 -18.92
C PHE A 189 21.36 2.33 -18.55
N LEU A 190 20.70 3.20 -19.32
CA LEU A 190 19.28 3.50 -19.13
C LEU A 190 18.39 2.27 -19.38
N THR A 191 18.70 1.46 -20.41
CA THR A 191 18.04 0.16 -20.64
C THR A 191 18.30 -0.81 -19.50
N ALA A 192 19.53 -0.92 -18.98
CA ALA A 192 19.83 -1.78 -17.84
C ALA A 192 19.04 -1.36 -16.58
N LEU A 193 18.99 -0.05 -16.29
CA LEU A 193 18.19 0.52 -15.19
C LEU A 193 16.68 0.26 -15.37
N GLN A 194 16.16 0.37 -16.60
CA GLN A 194 14.77 0.05 -16.94
C GLN A 194 14.46 -1.44 -16.75
N CYS A 195 15.37 -2.33 -17.16
CA CYS A 195 15.24 -3.77 -16.92
C CYS A 195 15.22 -4.10 -15.42
N THR A 196 16.15 -3.55 -14.63
CA THR A 196 16.17 -3.72 -13.16
C THR A 196 14.89 -3.19 -12.52
N TYR A 197 14.39 -2.01 -12.92
CA TYR A 197 13.12 -1.49 -12.41
C TYR A 197 11.92 -2.38 -12.75
N SER A 198 11.81 -2.82 -14.00
CA SER A 198 10.72 -3.68 -14.46
C SER A 198 10.75 -5.06 -13.77
N ASN A 199 11.94 -5.64 -13.60
CA ASN A 199 12.15 -6.88 -12.84
C ASN A 199 11.74 -6.71 -11.36
N PHE A 200 12.15 -5.61 -10.73
CA PHE A 200 11.80 -5.29 -9.35
C PHE A 200 10.28 -5.18 -9.17
N VAL A 201 9.58 -4.39 -9.98
CA VAL A 201 8.10 -4.27 -9.91
C VAL A 201 7.39 -5.58 -10.29
N SER A 202 7.94 -6.36 -11.22
CA SER A 202 7.44 -7.71 -11.55
C SER A 202 7.54 -8.66 -10.35
N ASN A 203 8.61 -8.57 -9.55
CA ASN A 203 8.78 -9.38 -8.34
C ASN A 203 7.85 -8.91 -7.22
N LEU A 204 7.71 -7.60 -6.99
CA LEU A 204 6.70 -7.06 -6.06
C LEU A 204 5.28 -7.52 -6.40
N SER A 205 4.91 -7.61 -7.69
CA SER A 205 3.61 -8.14 -8.10
C SER A 205 3.42 -9.61 -7.70
N LYS A 206 4.45 -10.45 -7.86
CA LYS A 206 4.42 -11.88 -7.45
C LYS A 206 4.27 -12.02 -5.93
N GLU A 207 5.05 -11.24 -5.17
CA GLU A 207 4.98 -11.19 -3.71
C GLU A 207 3.61 -10.69 -3.22
N CYS A 208 3.10 -9.59 -3.79
CA CYS A 208 1.79 -9.04 -3.45
C CYS A 208 0.65 -10.02 -3.76
N LYS A 209 0.68 -10.75 -4.89
CA LYS A 209 -0.30 -11.81 -5.19
C LYS A 209 -0.28 -12.91 -4.13
N GLN A 210 0.90 -13.36 -3.70
CA GLN A 210 1.00 -14.36 -2.63
C GLN A 210 0.45 -13.81 -1.30
N LEU A 211 0.79 -12.57 -0.94
CA LEU A 211 0.33 -11.88 0.27
C LEU A 211 -1.20 -11.78 0.32
N VAL A 212 -1.85 -11.26 -0.74
CA VAL A 212 -3.32 -11.08 -0.75
C VAL A 212 -4.08 -12.40 -0.89
N ARG A 213 -3.51 -13.42 -1.53
CA ARG A 213 -4.05 -14.79 -1.50
C ARG A 213 -3.97 -15.37 -0.07
N GLY A 214 -2.86 -15.16 0.64
CA GLY A 214 -2.74 -15.52 2.06
C GLY A 214 -3.78 -14.81 2.95
N HIS A 215 -4.08 -13.54 2.69
CA HIS A 215 -5.18 -12.84 3.36
C HIS A 215 -6.56 -13.41 3.01
N LEU A 216 -6.81 -13.79 1.76
CA LEU A 216 -8.04 -14.45 1.34
C LEU A 216 -8.21 -15.83 2.00
N ASP A 217 -7.16 -16.65 2.04
CA ASP A 217 -7.20 -17.96 2.69
C ASP A 217 -7.33 -17.87 4.22
N SER A 218 -6.76 -16.83 4.84
CA SER A 218 -6.97 -16.51 6.25
C SER A 218 -8.43 -16.12 6.55
N VAL A 219 -9.01 -15.21 5.76
CA VAL A 219 -10.42 -14.77 5.92
C VAL A 219 -11.42 -15.88 5.54
N THR A 220 -11.02 -16.86 4.74
CA THR A 220 -11.84 -18.04 4.38
C THR A 220 -11.46 -19.31 5.15
N SER A 221 -10.69 -19.17 6.24
CA SER A 221 -10.33 -20.24 7.16
C SER A 221 -11.52 -20.64 8.04
N PRO A 222 -11.73 -21.94 8.38
CA PRO A 222 -12.79 -22.37 9.31
C PRO A 222 -12.76 -21.66 10.67
N TYR A 223 -11.59 -21.20 11.11
CA TYR A 223 -11.42 -20.49 12.38
C TYR A 223 -11.84 -19.01 12.33
N PHE A 224 -11.90 -18.39 11.13
CA PHE A 224 -12.21 -16.96 10.98
C PHE A 224 -13.59 -16.59 11.54
N GLN A 225 -14.55 -17.49 11.40
CA GLN A 225 -15.92 -17.28 11.87
C GLN A 225 -15.99 -17.15 13.41
N ILE A 226 -15.15 -17.90 14.15
CA ILE A 226 -15.09 -17.87 15.61
C ILE A 226 -14.66 -16.49 16.13
N CYS A 227 -13.91 -15.71 15.34
CA CYS A 227 -13.42 -14.38 15.72
C CYS A 227 -14.35 -13.21 15.35
N TYR A 228 -15.44 -13.46 14.60
CA TYR A 228 -16.27 -12.37 14.02
C TYR A 228 -17.79 -12.58 14.08
N GLU A 229 -18.29 -13.60 14.78
CA GLU A 229 -19.69 -13.60 15.22
C GLU A 229 -19.97 -12.37 16.10
N PRO A 230 -21.00 -11.56 15.82
CA PRO A 230 -21.39 -10.48 16.70
C PRO A 230 -22.09 -11.06 17.93
N GLU A 231 -21.51 -10.85 19.12
CA GLU A 231 -22.08 -11.29 20.40
C GLU A 231 -23.54 -10.84 20.58
N PRO A 232 -24.47 -11.80 20.70
CA PRO A 232 -25.12 -11.95 21.99
C PRO A 232 -25.28 -13.42 22.43
N ASN A 233 -24.34 -13.91 23.26
CA ASN A 233 -24.54 -14.72 24.49
C ASN A 233 -23.36 -15.65 24.84
N LEU A 234 -22.13 -15.11 24.98
CA LEU A 234 -20.94 -15.81 25.49
C LEU A 234 -21.19 -16.64 26.78
N ILE A 235 -22.15 -16.19 27.60
CA ILE A 235 -22.59 -16.81 28.86
C ILE A 235 -23.03 -18.27 28.67
N HIS A 236 -23.57 -18.66 27.50
CA HIS A 236 -24.10 -20.01 27.28
C HIS A 236 -23.11 -21.04 26.72
N GLN A 237 -21.96 -20.64 26.20
CA GLN A 237 -20.91 -21.58 25.75
C GLN A 237 -19.82 -21.81 26.80
N LEU A 238 -19.53 -20.81 27.65
CA LEU A 238 -18.46 -20.90 28.65
C LEU A 238 -18.73 -21.95 29.76
N SER A 239 -19.98 -22.40 29.91
CA SER A 239 -20.40 -23.42 30.88
C SER A 239 -19.95 -24.85 30.56
N HIS A 240 -19.51 -25.13 29.32
CA HIS A 240 -19.22 -26.50 28.87
C HIS A 240 -17.75 -26.81 28.58
N LEU A 241 -16.84 -25.84 28.77
CA LEU A 241 -15.39 -25.99 28.51
C LEU A 241 -14.50 -25.96 29.77
N GLN A 242 -15.04 -26.39 30.92
CA GLN A 242 -14.21 -26.75 32.08
C GLN A 242 -13.58 -28.16 31.95
N SER A 243 -12.73 -28.37 30.93
CA SER A 243 -11.64 -29.37 30.91
C SER A 243 -10.97 -29.51 29.53
N ALA A 244 -10.10 -28.56 29.17
CA ALA A 244 -9.00 -28.79 28.22
C ALA A 244 -7.87 -27.78 28.52
N THR A 245 -6.62 -28.25 28.57
CA THR A 245 -5.47 -27.40 28.90
C THR A 245 -5.04 -26.53 27.72
N LEU A 246 -4.74 -25.27 28.00
CA LEU A 246 -3.99 -24.39 27.12
C LEU A 246 -2.62 -25.04 26.84
N PHE A 247 -2.32 -25.34 25.57
CA PHE A 247 -1.01 -25.82 25.15
C PHE A 247 -0.17 -24.65 24.64
N ASP A 248 0.85 -24.29 25.40
CA ASP A 248 1.94 -23.41 24.99
C ASP A 248 3.00 -24.20 24.20
N LEU A 249 3.81 -23.55 23.35
CA LEU A 249 4.61 -24.24 22.33
C LEU A 249 6.01 -23.65 22.07
N THR A 250 6.90 -23.82 23.06
CA THR A 250 8.38 -23.78 23.00
C THR A 250 8.92 -24.76 24.06
N ASP A 251 10.01 -25.52 23.90
CA ASP A 251 10.93 -25.76 22.78
C ASP A 251 11.45 -27.23 22.81
N ILE A 252 12.22 -27.62 21.79
CA ILE A 252 12.84 -28.95 21.57
C ILE A 252 14.31 -28.72 21.11
N PRO A 253 15.35 -29.55 21.41
CA PRO A 253 15.34 -30.97 21.82
C PRO A 253 16.31 -31.44 22.95
N SER A 254 15.95 -32.56 23.61
CA SER A 254 16.87 -33.64 24.09
C SER A 254 17.90 -33.34 25.22
N SER A 255 18.44 -34.31 25.99
CA SER A 255 18.27 -35.77 26.04
C SER A 255 18.72 -36.39 27.39
N GLN A 256 18.27 -37.62 27.66
CA GLN A 256 18.86 -38.64 28.58
C GLN A 256 18.80 -38.49 30.14
N ASN A 257 18.06 -39.45 30.73
CA ASN A 257 18.45 -40.35 31.84
C ASN A 257 18.33 -39.97 33.34
N SER A 258 17.79 -40.96 34.08
CA SER A 258 18.00 -41.31 35.51
C SER A 258 17.54 -40.38 36.66
N THR A 259 16.51 -40.85 37.37
CA THR A 259 16.24 -40.66 38.82
C THR A 259 17.26 -41.43 39.70
N PRO A 260 17.32 -41.32 41.07
CA PRO A 260 16.45 -40.57 42.00
C PRO A 260 17.13 -39.82 43.20
N ARG A 261 16.47 -38.74 43.67
CA ARG A 261 16.19 -38.37 45.09
C ARG A 261 17.34 -38.08 46.12
N VAL A 262 17.03 -37.13 47.03
CA VAL A 262 17.62 -36.81 48.36
C VAL A 262 18.59 -35.60 48.40
N ALA A 263 18.33 -34.77 49.43
CA ALA A 263 18.96 -33.53 49.93
C ALA A 263 20.43 -33.19 49.60
N GLU A 264 20.73 -31.88 49.48
CA GLU A 264 21.42 -31.11 50.54
C GLU A 264 21.28 -29.58 50.33
N GLN A 265 21.87 -28.76 51.21
CA GLN A 265 21.52 -27.34 51.43
C GLN A 265 21.87 -26.35 50.27
N GLU A 266 20.99 -25.37 50.04
CA GLU A 266 21.31 -24.17 49.26
C GLU A 266 22.34 -23.28 49.98
N ASN A 267 23.16 -22.57 49.19
CA ASN A 267 24.19 -21.66 49.68
C ASN A 267 23.78 -20.18 49.55
N ILE A 268 24.29 -19.34 50.46
CA ILE A 268 23.82 -17.96 50.70
C ILE A 268 24.72 -16.93 50.00
N PRO A 269 24.18 -15.77 49.59
CA PRO A 269 24.89 -14.50 49.79
C PRO A 269 24.10 -13.54 50.73
N PRO A 270 24.74 -12.94 51.76
CA PRO A 270 24.06 -12.23 52.85
C PRO A 270 23.82 -10.72 52.58
N PRO A 271 22.98 -10.05 53.40
CA PRO A 271 22.67 -8.62 53.27
C PRO A 271 23.77 -7.68 53.82
N GLN A 272 23.62 -6.38 53.52
CA GLN A 272 24.51 -5.27 53.90
C GLN A 272 24.71 -5.10 55.42
N LYS A 273 25.87 -4.56 55.82
CA LYS A 273 25.93 -3.32 56.64
C LYS A 273 27.32 -2.68 56.74
N ASP A 274 27.29 -1.34 56.74
CA ASP A 274 28.12 -0.35 57.45
C ASP A 274 29.60 -0.63 57.78
N LEU A 275 30.47 0.28 57.31
CA LEU A 275 31.63 0.75 58.07
C LEU A 275 31.77 2.28 57.93
N GLN A 276 31.74 2.99 59.06
CA GLN A 276 32.01 4.43 59.16
C GLN A 276 33.49 4.66 59.53
N LEU A 277 34.04 5.83 59.20
CA LEU A 277 34.70 6.72 60.18
C LEU A 277 35.12 8.09 59.57
N MET A 278 35.24 9.08 60.44
CA MET A 278 35.64 10.49 60.21
C MET A 278 37.07 10.71 60.78
N PRO A 279 37.73 11.92 60.81
CA PRO A 279 37.21 13.28 60.50
C PRO A 279 38.15 14.29 59.76
N GLY A 280 37.52 15.30 59.15
CA GLY A 280 37.73 16.72 59.55
C GLY A 280 38.98 17.52 59.13
N LYS A 281 38.89 18.23 58.00
CA LYS A 281 39.08 19.71 57.88
C LYS A 281 38.76 20.19 56.45
N GLY A 282 38.08 21.32 56.32
CA GLY A 282 37.82 22.01 55.03
C GLY A 282 38.80 23.18 54.80
N PRO A 283 38.51 24.12 53.86
CA PRO A 283 37.27 24.27 53.08
C PRO A 283 37.46 24.36 51.55
N ALA A 284 36.43 23.99 50.79
CA ALA A 284 36.06 24.57 49.49
C ALA A 284 34.60 24.20 49.15
N ASP A 285 33.83 25.20 48.75
CA ASP A 285 32.44 25.28 48.27
C ASP A 285 31.54 24.03 48.13
N SER A 286 30.29 24.21 48.56
CA SER A 286 29.33 23.14 48.87
C SER A 286 28.15 23.04 47.89
N LYS A 287 27.75 21.78 47.58
CA LYS A 287 26.35 21.27 47.53
C LYS A 287 25.33 21.94 46.58
N GLU A 288 24.22 21.33 46.13
CA GLU A 288 23.70 19.95 45.96
C GLU A 288 22.63 20.07 44.84
N VAL A 289 22.36 19.16 43.88
CA VAL A 289 22.20 17.69 43.85
C VAL A 289 20.80 17.21 44.28
N LEU A 290 20.24 16.27 43.49
CA LEU A 290 18.89 15.64 43.53
C LEU A 290 17.76 16.53 42.94
N ARG A 291 16.98 16.08 41.93
CA ARG A 291 16.01 14.95 41.86
C ARG A 291 14.79 15.19 42.77
N GLU A 292 13.54 14.98 42.36
CA GLU A 292 12.92 14.38 41.15
C GLU A 292 11.43 14.80 41.12
N ARG A 293 10.72 14.59 39.98
CA ARG A 293 9.47 13.78 39.84
C ARG A 293 8.45 14.29 38.81
N LEU A 294 8.14 13.38 37.88
CA LEU A 294 6.80 13.03 37.34
C LEU A 294 5.94 14.07 36.57
N LEU A 295 5.41 13.58 35.42
CA LEU A 295 4.03 13.70 34.93
C LEU A 295 3.27 15.01 35.22
N THR A 296 2.73 15.71 34.21
CA THR A 296 1.45 15.33 33.56
C THR A 296 1.21 16.22 32.32
N VAL A 297 0.43 15.73 31.34
CA VAL A 297 0.00 16.51 30.16
C VAL A 297 -1.09 17.52 30.55
N PRO A 298 -0.99 18.81 30.23
CA PRO A 298 -2.10 19.74 30.38
C PRO A 298 -3.08 19.60 29.21
N GLU A 299 -4.28 19.10 29.48
CA GLU A 299 -5.39 19.17 28.52
C GLU A 299 -5.85 20.63 28.34
N THR A 300 -6.34 20.95 27.14
CA THR A 300 -6.82 22.30 26.79
C THR A 300 -8.35 22.39 26.88
N PRO A 301 -8.93 23.06 27.89
CA PRO A 301 -10.35 23.39 27.90
C PRO A 301 -10.64 24.55 26.93
N SER A 302 -11.71 24.45 26.15
CA SER A 302 -12.21 25.55 25.31
C SER A 302 -12.95 26.60 26.16
N PRO A 303 -12.96 27.90 25.80
CA PRO A 303 -13.72 28.92 26.52
C PRO A 303 -15.20 28.92 26.14
N ASP A 304 -16.08 29.01 27.15
CA ASP A 304 -17.53 29.18 26.98
C ASP A 304 -17.96 30.63 26.69
N GLN A 305 -19.23 30.79 26.33
CA GLN A 305 -19.85 32.06 25.89
C GLN A 305 -20.13 33.06 27.02
N PRO A 306 -20.16 34.38 26.74
CA PRO A 306 -20.82 35.38 27.59
C PRO A 306 -22.33 35.48 27.31
N VAL A 307 -23.10 35.94 28.32
CA VAL A 307 -24.58 35.93 28.38
C VAL A 307 -25.23 37.24 27.89
N ASP A 308 -26.52 37.15 27.50
CA ASP A 308 -27.42 38.25 27.12
C ASP A 308 -27.39 39.51 27.98
N THR A 309 -27.67 40.68 27.39
CA THR A 309 -27.98 41.94 28.11
C THR A 309 -28.81 42.92 27.25
N TYR A 310 -30.10 43.09 27.60
CA TYR A 310 -31.08 44.14 27.19
C TYR A 310 -31.35 44.43 25.68
N GLY A 311 -32.54 44.92 25.29
CA GLY A 311 -33.78 45.04 26.06
C GLY A 311 -34.76 46.16 25.65
N GLY A 312 -35.64 45.88 24.68
CA GLY A 312 -37.04 46.33 24.69
C GLY A 312 -37.45 47.63 23.96
N GLN A 313 -38.61 47.56 23.28
CA GLN A 313 -39.78 48.46 23.37
C GLN A 313 -40.95 47.76 22.64
N LYS A 314 -42.14 47.43 23.19
CA LYS A 314 -43.18 48.08 24.03
C LYS A 314 -44.35 48.70 23.23
N ARG A 315 -45.56 48.14 23.45
CA ARG A 315 -46.92 48.75 23.29
C ARG A 315 -47.43 48.86 21.82
N LYS A 316 -48.74 48.81 21.51
CA LYS A 316 -50.03 48.64 22.27
C LYS A 316 -51.12 48.09 21.28
N LEU A 317 -51.98 47.12 21.62
CA LEU A 317 -53.38 47.24 22.14
C LEU A 317 -54.45 47.73 21.11
N GLY A 318 -55.54 46.95 20.87
CA GLY A 318 -56.72 47.41 20.10
C GLY A 318 -57.82 46.39 19.72
N ASN A 319 -58.77 46.14 20.63
CA ASN A 319 -60.19 45.68 20.55
C ASN A 319 -60.86 45.08 19.26
N ASN A 320 -61.70 44.03 19.51
CA ASN A 320 -63.10 43.74 19.05
C ASN A 320 -63.42 43.68 17.52
N HIS A 321 -64.36 42.87 16.97
CA HIS A 321 -65.68 42.42 17.47
C HIS A 321 -66.26 41.20 16.68
N ASN A 322 -67.07 40.36 17.36
CA ASN A 322 -68.34 39.66 16.98
C ASN A 322 -68.61 38.90 15.64
N ALA A 323 -69.67 38.07 15.70
CA ALA A 323 -70.35 37.23 14.68
C ALA A 323 -69.61 35.95 14.22
N VAL A 324 -70.12 34.71 14.28
CA VAL A 324 -71.46 34.04 14.35
C VAL A 324 -72.08 33.68 12.99
N GLU A 325 -72.43 32.38 12.87
CA GLU A 325 -73.16 31.68 11.78
C GLU A 325 -72.53 31.59 10.38
N GLY A 326 -72.95 30.57 9.60
CA GLY A 326 -72.58 30.41 8.17
C GLY A 326 -71.99 29.05 7.78
N ASP A 327 -72.86 28.05 7.55
CA ASP A 327 -72.52 26.71 7.03
C ASP A 327 -71.88 26.74 5.61
N GLY A 328 -71.05 25.74 5.27
CA GLY A 328 -70.46 25.61 3.91
C GLY A 328 -69.12 24.86 3.81
N ALA A 329 -69.13 23.63 3.30
CA ALA A 329 -67.93 22.78 3.19
C ALA A 329 -67.11 22.99 1.89
N ARG A 330 -65.76 22.96 1.99
CA ARG A 330 -64.83 22.41 0.95
C ARG A 330 -63.35 22.30 1.39
N LYS A 331 -62.70 21.22 0.92
CA LYS A 331 -61.26 20.96 0.65
C LYS A 331 -60.16 21.71 1.46
N ARG A 332 -59.24 20.94 2.07
CA ARG A 332 -57.91 21.43 2.50
C ARG A 332 -56.79 20.98 1.54
N HIS A 333 -56.07 21.96 1.00
CA HIS A 333 -54.74 21.84 0.35
C HIS A 333 -54.03 23.20 0.49
N LYS A 334 -52.69 23.34 0.50
CA LYS A 334 -51.61 22.35 0.56
C LYS A 334 -51.13 22.25 2.04
N SER A 335 -49.90 22.43 2.52
CA SER A 335 -48.53 22.55 1.96
C SER A 335 -47.50 22.40 3.09
N VAL A 336 -46.31 21.83 2.83
CA VAL A 336 -44.95 22.23 3.30
C VAL A 336 -43.96 21.08 3.05
N VAL A 337 -42.75 21.42 2.62
CA VAL A 337 -41.59 20.53 2.45
C VAL A 337 -40.44 21.09 3.30
N PRO A 338 -39.64 20.24 3.93
CA PRO A 338 -38.19 20.37 3.75
C PRO A 338 -37.51 19.05 3.34
N TYR A 339 -36.33 19.17 2.74
CA TYR A 339 -35.43 18.06 2.43
C TYR A 339 -34.70 17.58 3.69
N ALA A 340 -34.29 16.31 3.70
CA ALA A 340 -33.34 15.75 4.67
C ALA A 340 -32.45 14.68 3.99
N ASN A 341 -31.25 14.45 4.52
CA ASN A 341 -30.23 13.59 3.91
C ASN A 341 -30.54 12.09 4.07
N ASN A 342 -30.36 11.32 3.00
CA ASN A 342 -30.32 9.85 3.08
C ASN A 342 -28.87 9.38 3.27
N SER A 343 -28.49 9.10 4.52
CA SER A 343 -27.18 8.50 4.86
C SER A 343 -27.24 7.48 6.02
N ASP A 344 -28.41 6.85 6.23
CA ASP A 344 -28.55 5.65 7.06
C ASP A 344 -29.62 4.74 6.45
N MET A 345 -29.20 3.65 5.80
CA MET A 345 -30.08 2.63 5.21
C MET A 345 -29.45 1.22 5.27
N GLY A 346 -28.45 1.04 6.14
CA GLY A 346 -27.66 -0.20 6.25
C GLY A 346 -27.68 -0.88 7.62
N ARG A 347 -28.18 -0.23 8.68
CA ARG A 347 -28.11 -0.74 10.07
C ARG A 347 -29.41 -1.40 10.55
N ASP A 348 -30.56 -0.81 10.24
CA ASP A 348 -31.86 -1.17 10.84
C ASP A 348 -32.46 -2.53 10.39
N TRP A 349 -31.87 -3.19 9.40
CA TRP A 349 -32.33 -4.50 8.92
C TRP A 349 -31.80 -5.68 9.75
N VAL A 350 -30.60 -5.54 10.34
CA VAL A 350 -29.91 -6.62 11.07
C VAL A 350 -30.67 -7.04 12.34
N ASN A 351 -31.21 -6.07 13.09
CA ASN A 351 -31.81 -6.32 14.40
C ASN A 351 -33.18 -7.00 14.38
N ARG A 352 -33.82 -7.22 13.21
CA ARG A 352 -35.24 -7.62 13.15
C ARG A 352 -35.51 -9.13 13.12
N TYR A 353 -34.47 -9.96 13.05
CA TYR A 353 -34.62 -11.42 12.87
C TYR A 353 -34.05 -12.31 13.99
N ILE A 354 -33.42 -11.73 15.02
CA ILE A 354 -32.71 -12.50 16.07
C ILE A 354 -33.53 -12.64 17.37
N PHE A 355 -34.52 -11.76 17.63
CA PHE A 355 -35.37 -11.83 18.82
C PHE A 355 -36.86 -11.91 18.50
N SER A 356 -37.35 -13.14 18.24
CA SER A 356 -38.75 -13.53 18.44
C SER A 356 -38.85 -15.02 18.71
N GLY A 357 -38.86 -15.41 19.98
CA GLY A 357 -39.30 -16.73 20.39
C GLY A 357 -40.82 -16.81 20.27
N ASN A 358 -41.32 -17.93 19.71
CA ASN A 358 -42.73 -18.23 19.48
C ASN A 358 -43.54 -17.16 18.73
N ASP A 359 -43.61 -17.30 17.39
CA ASP A 359 -44.93 -17.53 16.81
C ASP A 359 -44.85 -18.50 15.61
N ILE A 360 -45.87 -19.35 15.43
CA ILE A 360 -45.83 -20.49 14.51
C ILE A 360 -46.85 -20.27 13.38
N GLY A 361 -46.37 -20.07 12.15
CA GLY A 361 -47.20 -20.34 10.97
C GLY A 361 -46.87 -19.62 9.66
N SER A 362 -46.26 -18.42 9.69
CA SER A 362 -46.50 -17.46 8.57
C SER A 362 -45.29 -16.71 7.99
N ARG A 363 -44.05 -17.24 8.05
CA ARG A 363 -42.95 -16.72 7.17
C ARG A 363 -41.68 -17.57 6.94
N LEU A 364 -41.62 -18.84 7.34
CA LEU A 364 -40.41 -19.64 7.11
C LEU A 364 -40.21 -19.93 5.60
N GLY A 365 -39.12 -19.40 5.05
CA GLY A 365 -38.60 -19.81 3.75
C GLY A 365 -38.07 -21.25 3.77
N SER A 366 -37.90 -21.86 2.60
CA SER A 366 -37.32 -23.21 2.51
C SER A 366 -35.92 -23.26 3.13
N PRO A 367 -35.48 -24.39 3.74
CA PRO A 367 -34.13 -24.50 4.32
C PRO A 367 -33.01 -24.15 3.34
N TYR A 368 -33.18 -24.51 2.06
CA TYR A 368 -32.31 -24.10 0.95
C TYR A 368 -32.19 -22.57 0.83
N ALA A 369 -33.32 -21.85 0.81
CA ALA A 369 -33.33 -20.39 0.72
C ALA A 369 -32.67 -19.73 1.95
N ASN A 370 -32.86 -20.30 3.14
CA ASN A 370 -32.21 -19.82 4.37
C ASN A 370 -30.69 -20.00 4.27
N ILE A 371 -30.19 -21.18 3.86
CA ILE A 371 -28.76 -21.42 3.66
C ILE A 371 -28.17 -20.46 2.60
N CYS A 372 -28.86 -20.26 1.47
CA CYS A 372 -28.40 -19.32 0.43
C CYS A 372 -28.35 -17.86 0.94
N SER A 373 -29.32 -17.43 1.74
CA SER A 373 -29.32 -16.08 2.35
C SER A 373 -28.17 -15.90 3.34
N VAL A 374 -27.91 -16.89 4.20
CA VAL A 374 -26.80 -16.85 5.17
C VAL A 374 -25.45 -16.95 4.45
N SER A 375 -25.35 -17.73 3.37
CA SER A 375 -24.16 -17.80 2.51
C SER A 375 -23.85 -16.45 1.86
N ALA A 376 -24.88 -15.75 1.37
CA ALA A 376 -24.72 -14.41 0.79
C ALA A 376 -24.25 -13.38 1.85
N GLN A 377 -24.74 -13.48 3.08
CA GLN A 377 -24.29 -12.66 4.21
C GLN A 377 -22.84 -12.95 4.59
N HIS A 378 -22.43 -14.22 4.71
CA HIS A 378 -21.03 -14.58 4.96
C HIS A 378 -20.11 -14.14 3.81
N PHE A 379 -20.51 -14.30 2.55
CA PHE A 379 -19.74 -13.84 1.39
C PHE A 379 -19.57 -12.30 1.40
N ALA A 380 -20.64 -11.55 1.72
CA ALA A 380 -20.57 -10.11 1.87
C ALA A 380 -19.62 -9.68 3.01
N ARG A 381 -19.61 -10.41 4.13
CA ARG A 381 -18.72 -10.15 5.28
C ARG A 381 -17.26 -10.52 5.00
N ILE A 382 -17.01 -11.62 4.31
CA ILE A 382 -15.68 -12.02 3.80
C ILE A 382 -15.13 -10.91 2.88
N ARG A 383 -15.95 -10.44 1.94
CA ARG A 383 -15.61 -9.31 1.07
C ARG A 383 -15.32 -8.05 1.90
N GLU A 384 -16.19 -7.66 2.82
CA GLU A 384 -15.99 -6.46 3.65
C GLU A 384 -14.63 -6.50 4.37
N VAL A 385 -14.32 -7.55 5.12
CA VAL A 385 -13.06 -7.62 5.88
C VAL A 385 -11.83 -7.70 4.95
N LEU A 386 -11.92 -8.44 3.85
CA LEU A 386 -10.82 -8.56 2.90
C LEU A 386 -10.56 -7.24 2.16
N ILE A 387 -11.59 -6.58 1.66
CA ILE A 387 -11.51 -5.43 0.74
C ILE A 387 -11.41 -4.09 1.47
N GLU A 388 -12.04 -3.92 2.63
CA GLU A 388 -12.02 -2.64 3.38
C GLU A 388 -10.81 -2.52 4.32
N ARG A 389 -10.22 -3.64 4.74
CA ARG A 389 -9.17 -3.66 5.78
C ARG A 389 -7.87 -4.28 5.28
N ASN A 390 -7.91 -5.53 4.83
CA ASN A 390 -6.67 -6.28 4.61
C ASN A 390 -5.97 -5.86 3.31
N VAL A 391 -6.68 -5.89 2.17
CA VAL A 391 -6.08 -5.76 0.84
C VAL A 391 -5.54 -4.35 0.55
N PRO A 392 -6.24 -3.22 0.82
CA PRO A 392 -5.69 -1.90 0.53
C PRO A 392 -4.42 -1.59 1.34
N LEU A 393 -4.36 -2.02 2.61
CA LEU A 393 -3.17 -1.87 3.46
C LEU A 393 -2.03 -2.79 3.00
N ALA A 394 -2.32 -4.04 2.69
CA ALA A 394 -1.35 -5.02 2.20
C ALA A 394 -0.75 -4.63 0.84
N LEU A 395 -1.55 -4.05 -0.07
CA LEU A 395 -1.07 -3.59 -1.38
C LEU A 395 -0.32 -2.26 -1.30
N ASN A 396 -0.77 -1.29 -0.49
CA ASN A 396 -0.01 -0.05 -0.28
C ASN A 396 1.36 -0.32 0.34
N SER A 397 1.42 -1.12 1.42
CA SER A 397 2.69 -1.48 2.07
C SER A 397 3.53 -2.48 1.25
N GLY A 398 2.90 -3.39 0.50
CA GLY A 398 3.58 -4.39 -0.34
C GLY A 398 4.21 -3.80 -1.60
N PHE A 399 3.62 -2.76 -2.20
CA PHE A 399 4.18 -2.10 -3.37
C PHE A 399 4.95 -0.82 -3.03
N LEU A 400 4.33 0.15 -2.33
CA LEU A 400 4.87 1.51 -2.26
C LEU A 400 6.07 1.60 -1.31
N THR A 401 6.05 0.89 -0.18
CA THR A 401 7.17 0.88 0.78
C THR A 401 8.44 0.29 0.16
N PRO A 402 8.43 -0.89 -0.51
CA PRO A 402 9.60 -1.37 -1.26
C PRO A 402 10.08 -0.43 -2.37
N CYS A 403 9.18 0.21 -3.14
CA CYS A 403 9.58 1.20 -4.15
C CYS A 403 10.33 2.41 -3.57
N ARG A 404 10.08 2.77 -2.31
CA ARG A 404 10.77 3.86 -1.59
C ARG A 404 12.08 3.41 -0.94
N GLU A 405 12.04 2.29 -0.22
CA GLU A 405 13.11 1.88 0.70
C GLU A 405 14.06 0.83 0.10
N ARG A 406 13.54 -0.10 -0.70
CA ARG A 406 14.27 -1.29 -1.17
C ARG A 406 14.77 -1.15 -2.60
N PHE A 407 14.11 -0.36 -3.43
CA PHE A 407 14.46 -0.22 -4.84
C PHE A 407 15.90 0.28 -5.04
N PHE A 408 16.35 1.30 -4.28
CA PHE A 408 17.74 1.78 -4.35
C PHE A 408 18.77 0.68 -4.05
N LEU A 409 18.46 -0.21 -3.09
CA LEU A 409 19.32 -1.37 -2.76
C LEU A 409 19.32 -2.40 -3.90
N ALA A 410 18.18 -2.64 -4.55
CA ALA A 410 18.07 -3.53 -5.70
C ALA A 410 18.86 -3.00 -6.93
N VAL A 411 18.83 -1.69 -7.18
CA VAL A 411 19.71 -1.08 -8.20
C VAL A 411 21.19 -1.21 -7.79
N GLY A 412 21.51 -1.01 -6.51
CA GLY A 412 22.84 -1.25 -5.95
C GLY A 412 23.39 -2.65 -6.26
N THR A 413 22.58 -3.70 -6.08
CA THR A 413 23.00 -5.08 -6.30
C THR A 413 22.96 -5.51 -7.77
N GLU A 414 21.93 -5.17 -8.54
CA GLU A 414 21.82 -5.60 -9.94
C GLU A 414 22.74 -4.84 -10.90
N LEU A 415 22.91 -3.52 -10.66
CA LEU A 415 23.55 -2.60 -11.62
C LEU A 415 25.00 -2.27 -11.26
N PHE A 416 25.35 -2.24 -9.96
CA PHE A 416 26.68 -1.82 -9.50
C PHE A 416 27.54 -2.94 -8.88
N ALA A 417 26.94 -3.99 -8.29
CA ALA A 417 27.69 -5.17 -7.82
C ALA A 417 28.06 -6.15 -8.96
N VAL A 418 28.57 -5.60 -10.07
CA VAL A 418 29.03 -6.31 -11.26
C VAL A 418 30.49 -6.00 -11.54
N ASN A 419 31.20 -6.91 -12.24
CA ASN A 419 32.58 -6.68 -12.63
C ASN A 419 32.70 -5.50 -13.62
N ASP A 420 33.87 -4.88 -13.64
CA ASP A 420 34.15 -3.66 -14.39
C ASP A 420 33.89 -3.82 -15.90
N GLU A 421 34.14 -5.02 -16.45
CA GLU A 421 33.83 -5.36 -17.84
C GLU A 421 32.31 -5.29 -18.13
N LYS A 422 31.49 -5.97 -17.32
CA LYS A 422 30.01 -5.96 -17.48
C LYS A 422 29.44 -4.57 -17.22
N PHE A 423 30.03 -3.80 -16.30
CA PHE A 423 29.65 -2.40 -16.08
C PHE A 423 29.95 -1.56 -17.32
N MET A 424 31.18 -1.61 -17.85
CA MET A 424 31.59 -0.83 -19.03
C MET A 424 30.75 -1.15 -20.27
N ASN A 425 30.33 -2.40 -20.46
CA ASN A 425 29.43 -2.81 -21.55
C ASN A 425 28.06 -2.09 -21.54
N MET A 426 27.65 -1.46 -20.44
CA MET A 426 26.42 -0.64 -20.38
C MET A 426 26.60 0.75 -21.01
N PHE A 427 27.83 1.27 -21.03
CA PHE A 427 28.16 2.63 -21.50
C PHE A 427 28.82 2.62 -22.89
N VAL A 428 29.34 1.46 -23.30
CA VAL A 428 29.91 1.23 -24.63
C VAL A 428 28.83 0.73 -25.59
N ALA A 429 28.34 1.62 -26.45
CA ALA A 429 27.59 1.19 -27.63
C ALA A 429 28.50 0.33 -28.54
N PRO A 430 28.04 -0.85 -29.01
CA PRO A 430 28.88 -1.78 -29.77
C PRO A 430 29.39 -1.15 -31.08
N GLY A 431 30.70 -1.28 -31.34
CA GLY A 431 31.39 -0.65 -32.47
C GLY A 431 31.83 0.81 -32.23
N THR A 432 31.30 1.52 -31.24
CA THR A 432 31.65 2.94 -31.01
C THR A 432 33.10 3.13 -30.56
N ILE A 433 33.66 2.21 -29.75
CA ILE A 433 35.09 2.23 -29.43
C ILE A 433 35.94 2.06 -30.70
N GLU A 434 35.55 1.17 -31.62
CA GLU A 434 36.30 0.93 -32.86
C GLU A 434 36.27 2.17 -33.77
N SER A 435 35.10 2.81 -33.89
CA SER A 435 34.95 4.07 -34.61
C SER A 435 35.82 5.19 -34.03
N ILE A 436 35.78 5.39 -32.70
CA ILE A 436 36.59 6.42 -32.01
C ILE A 436 38.09 6.11 -32.15
N GLN A 437 38.50 4.84 -32.05
CA GLN A 437 39.90 4.46 -32.27
C GLN A 437 40.34 4.65 -33.72
N MET A 438 39.47 4.41 -34.71
CA MET A 438 39.77 4.70 -36.13
C MET A 438 39.91 6.20 -36.38
N GLU A 439 39.04 7.02 -35.78
CA GLU A 439 39.12 8.48 -35.86
C GLU A 439 40.40 9.01 -35.18
N GLN A 440 40.72 8.54 -33.97
CA GLN A 440 41.96 8.90 -33.27
C GLN A 440 43.20 8.53 -34.10
N LYS A 441 43.26 7.33 -34.69
CA LYS A 441 44.34 6.90 -35.60
C LYS A 441 44.42 7.78 -36.85
N SER A 442 43.29 8.20 -37.41
CA SER A 442 43.21 9.12 -38.56
C SER A 442 43.73 10.52 -38.22
N LEU A 443 43.32 11.07 -37.07
CA LEU A 443 43.76 12.38 -36.58
C LEU A 443 45.26 12.39 -36.23
N GLN A 444 45.77 11.35 -35.57
CA GLN A 444 47.21 11.18 -35.32
C GLN A 444 48.02 11.10 -36.63
N LYS A 445 47.49 10.42 -37.66
CA LYS A 445 48.13 10.37 -38.99
C LYS A 445 48.19 11.76 -39.64
N ARG A 446 47.09 12.53 -39.59
CA ARG A 446 47.06 13.94 -40.06
C ARG A 446 48.05 14.82 -39.29
N GLN A 447 48.11 14.67 -37.97
CA GLN A 447 49.06 15.41 -37.11
C GLN A 447 50.53 15.13 -37.50
N LYS A 448 50.90 13.85 -37.70
CA LYS A 448 52.26 13.49 -38.14
C LYS A 448 52.63 14.07 -39.50
N ILE A 449 51.70 14.08 -40.46
CA ILE A 449 51.92 14.68 -41.78
C ILE A 449 52.15 16.19 -41.65
N LEU A 450 51.29 16.90 -40.91
CA LEU A 450 51.45 18.34 -40.66
C LEU A 450 52.76 18.68 -39.93
N GLN A 451 53.21 17.81 -39.00
CA GLN A 451 54.51 17.97 -38.33
C GLN A 451 55.69 17.74 -39.29
N SER A 452 55.60 16.79 -40.23
CA SER A 452 56.62 16.60 -41.28
C SER A 452 56.73 17.84 -42.17
N CYS A 453 55.62 18.30 -42.74
CA CYS A 453 55.60 19.48 -43.59
C CYS A 453 56.09 20.74 -42.85
N LEU A 454 55.80 20.88 -41.55
CA LEU A 454 56.31 21.97 -40.73
C LEU A 454 57.83 21.87 -40.47
N ALA A 455 58.38 20.66 -40.32
CA ALA A 455 59.81 20.43 -40.19
C ALA A 455 60.57 20.68 -41.51
N GLU A 456 60.01 20.22 -42.63
CA GLU A 456 60.50 20.48 -43.99
C GLU A 456 60.52 21.99 -44.29
N PHE A 457 59.41 22.70 -44.01
CA PHE A 457 59.33 24.14 -44.20
C PHE A 457 60.33 24.91 -43.33
N LYS A 458 60.58 24.43 -42.09
CA LYS A 458 61.62 24.99 -41.21
C LYS A 458 63.04 24.75 -41.71
N GLN A 459 63.34 23.59 -42.29
CA GLN A 459 64.64 23.35 -42.92
C GLN A 459 64.83 24.28 -44.13
N ILE A 460 63.81 24.40 -44.98
CA ILE A 460 63.85 25.31 -46.14
C ILE A 460 64.09 26.75 -45.67
N SER A 461 63.38 27.23 -44.65
CA SER A 461 63.57 28.58 -44.08
C SER A 461 64.86 28.79 -43.27
N LEU A 462 65.70 27.75 -43.12
CA LEU A 462 67.05 27.83 -42.54
C LEU A 462 68.15 27.59 -43.58
N SER A 463 67.77 27.29 -44.83
CA SER A 463 68.65 27.15 -45.99
C SER A 463 68.58 28.34 -46.97
N LEU A 464 67.80 29.36 -46.60
CA LEU A 464 67.60 30.65 -47.26
C LEU A 464 68.13 31.77 -46.33
#